data_AF-A0A1M2ZEP5-F1
#
_entry.id   AF-A0A1M2ZEP5-F1
#
_cell.length_a   1.000
_cell.length_b   1.000
_cell.length_c   1.000
_cell.angle_alpha   90.00
_cell.angle_beta   90.00
_cell.angle_gamma   90.00
#
_symmetry.space_group_name_H-M   'P 1'
#
loop_
_entity.id
_entity.type
_entity.pdbx_description
1 polymer ?
#
loop_
_entity_poly.entity_id
_entity_poly.type
_entity_poly.pdbx_seq_one_letter_code
_entity_poly.pdbx_strand_id
1 'polypeptide(L)'
;MAVLRFVNIKVMCSVLVFILTFCIVSIVNENKAYALDAAGSGGEFFMRATYSEKYFLEPGSVIATNTYDMSQRLFAGASNQKFKIYSNGDGSYKIQWTGNNTCLSVENNSVADGARIITSPWTGDNSQKWFFNRNSDGTYSILNKRSGKSFTNSGSGGGYDGSRLVQWPVRSYLNYTLETTYKGEYNIYGMCGFTGAFTTQARNNLMSFSASSVNFVVGTNAALEIRDIQNSTFTYFDTHAYWDKIFLTGMDSNGQTYTTYLYFSDLYYLPDYSLTNERCVVYFCCSAGEGGQDAINMVNVTASKGAKSVIGWTTVINVNSGIWGNAFFDACGQGKTLPEAVNTANIAHWNVYGNPDISGLANYYIAGSSRQKLTS
;
A
#
# COMPACT_ATOMS: atom_id res chain seq x y z
N MET A 1 -25.61 -59.58 -32.80
CA MET A 1 -24.62 -59.30 -31.74
C MET A 1 -23.81 -58.01 -31.93
N ALA A 2 -23.57 -57.51 -33.15
CA ALA A 2 -22.78 -56.29 -33.36
C ALA A 2 -23.49 -54.98 -32.96
N VAL A 3 -24.81 -54.88 -33.13
CA VAL A 3 -25.58 -53.64 -32.86
C VAL A 3 -25.70 -53.33 -31.35
N LEU A 4 -25.81 -54.34 -30.46
CA LEU A 4 -25.83 -54.12 -29.01
C LEU A 4 -24.48 -53.64 -28.45
N ARG A 5 -23.35 -53.99 -29.08
CA ARG A 5 -22.02 -53.56 -28.62
C ARG A 5 -21.73 -52.08 -28.91
N PHE A 6 -22.29 -51.53 -29.99
CA PHE A 6 -22.12 -50.12 -30.34
C PHE A 6 -22.94 -49.17 -29.44
N VAL A 7 -24.12 -49.59 -28.98
CA VAL A 7 -24.94 -48.80 -28.05
C VAL A 7 -24.25 -48.68 -26.69
N ASN A 8 -23.65 -49.77 -26.18
CA ASN A 8 -22.91 -49.77 -24.91
C ASN A 8 -21.65 -48.88 -24.93
N ILE A 9 -20.92 -48.83 -26.04
CA ILE A 9 -19.73 -47.98 -26.18
C ILE A 9 -20.09 -46.50 -26.23
N LYS A 10 -21.18 -46.13 -26.92
CA LYS A 10 -21.66 -44.73 -26.95
C LYS A 10 -22.17 -44.27 -25.59
N VAL A 11 -22.91 -45.12 -24.86
CA VAL A 11 -23.38 -44.81 -23.50
C VAL A 11 -22.19 -44.70 -22.53
N MET A 12 -21.20 -45.60 -22.59
CA MET A 12 -19.97 -45.49 -21.79
C MET A 12 -19.18 -44.23 -22.10
N CYS A 13 -19.01 -43.86 -23.38
CA CYS A 13 -18.32 -42.62 -23.75
C CYS A 13 -19.06 -41.38 -23.24
N SER A 14 -20.39 -41.33 -23.36
CA SER A 14 -21.19 -40.21 -22.86
C SER A 14 -21.12 -40.11 -21.33
N VAL A 15 -21.16 -41.23 -20.61
CA VAL A 15 -21.00 -41.26 -19.14
C VAL A 15 -19.59 -40.85 -18.73
N LEU A 16 -18.56 -41.29 -19.45
CA LEU A 16 -17.17 -40.92 -19.18
C LEU A 16 -16.92 -39.42 -19.43
N VAL A 17 -17.48 -38.86 -20.52
CA VAL A 17 -17.43 -37.43 -20.81
C VAL A 17 -18.21 -36.64 -19.75
N PHE A 18 -19.35 -37.13 -19.27
CA PHE A 18 -20.11 -36.48 -18.20
C PHE A 18 -19.35 -36.50 -16.88
N ILE A 19 -18.72 -37.62 -16.50
CA ILE A 19 -17.88 -37.76 -15.31
C ILE A 19 -16.64 -36.87 -15.41
N LEU A 20 -15.94 -36.86 -16.55
CA LEU A 20 -14.77 -36.00 -16.77
C LEU A 20 -15.16 -34.52 -16.70
N THR A 21 -16.27 -34.13 -17.32
CA THR A 21 -16.75 -32.74 -17.28
C THR A 21 -17.15 -32.35 -15.86
N PHE A 22 -17.83 -33.23 -15.12
CA PHE A 22 -18.22 -32.99 -13.74
C PHE A 22 -17.01 -32.92 -12.80
N CYS A 23 -16.03 -33.82 -12.94
CA CYS A 23 -14.78 -33.80 -12.18
C CYS A 23 -13.97 -32.53 -12.48
N ILE A 24 -13.86 -32.11 -13.74
CA ILE A 24 -13.15 -30.87 -14.10
C ILE A 24 -13.85 -29.66 -13.50
N VAL A 25 -15.19 -29.58 -13.57
CA VAL A 25 -15.96 -28.50 -12.95
C VAL A 25 -15.80 -28.49 -11.42
N SER A 26 -15.80 -29.66 -10.77
CA SER A 26 -15.56 -29.78 -9.33
C SER A 26 -14.13 -29.35 -8.94
N ILE A 27 -13.10 -29.78 -9.68
CA ILE A 27 -11.70 -29.40 -9.44
C ILE A 27 -11.49 -27.89 -9.64
N VAL A 28 -12.12 -27.30 -10.65
CA VAL A 28 -12.04 -25.84 -10.90
C VAL A 28 -12.75 -25.06 -9.78
N ASN A 29 -13.87 -25.56 -9.26
CA ASN A 29 -14.59 -24.92 -8.14
C ASN A 29 -13.84 -25.08 -6.81
N GLU A 30 -13.25 -26.25 -6.55
CA GLU A 30 -12.42 -26.51 -5.36
C GLU A 30 -11.21 -25.57 -5.33
N ASN A 31 -10.48 -25.41 -6.45
CA ASN A 31 -9.32 -24.52 -6.53
C ASN A 31 -9.65 -23.03 -6.30
N LYS A 32 -10.90 -22.59 -6.53
CA LYS A 32 -11.34 -21.22 -6.23
C LYS A 32 -11.62 -21.02 -4.74
N ALA A 33 -12.16 -22.03 -4.06
CA ALA A 33 -12.44 -21.98 -2.62
C ALA A 33 -11.15 -22.02 -1.77
N TYR A 34 -10.17 -22.84 -2.17
CA TYR A 34 -8.91 -23.02 -1.42
C TYR A 34 -8.06 -21.75 -1.30
N ALA A 35 -8.13 -20.82 -2.25
CA ALA A 35 -7.22 -19.67 -2.27
C ALA A 35 -7.49 -18.63 -1.16
N LEU A 36 -8.72 -18.54 -0.67
CA LEU A 36 -9.09 -17.73 0.50
C LEU A 36 -9.01 -18.53 1.80
N ASP A 37 -9.35 -19.82 1.75
CA ASP A 37 -9.36 -20.69 2.94
C ASP A 37 -7.94 -20.97 3.47
N ALA A 38 -6.91 -20.95 2.62
CA ALA A 38 -5.51 -21.06 3.03
C ALA A 38 -4.98 -19.85 3.82
N ALA A 39 -5.62 -18.68 3.71
CA ALA A 39 -5.30 -17.49 4.50
C ALA A 39 -6.02 -17.46 5.86
N GLY A 40 -6.87 -18.45 6.14
CA GLY A 40 -7.73 -18.53 7.32
C GLY A 40 -8.99 -17.67 7.17
N SER A 41 -10.18 -18.28 7.31
CA SER A 41 -11.42 -17.51 7.37
C SER A 41 -11.35 -16.52 8.54
N GLY A 42 -11.61 -15.24 8.29
CA GLY A 42 -11.53 -14.18 9.31
C GLY A 42 -10.19 -13.45 9.42
N GLY A 43 -9.21 -13.73 8.54
CA GLY A 43 -8.02 -12.88 8.37
C GLY A 43 -8.40 -11.43 8.00
N GLU A 44 -7.58 -10.47 8.43
CA GLU A 44 -7.75 -9.05 8.07
C GLU A 44 -6.99 -8.75 6.77
N PHE A 45 -7.68 -8.11 5.83
CA PHE A 45 -7.15 -7.76 4.52
C PHE A 45 -7.50 -6.32 4.14
N PHE A 46 -6.65 -5.75 3.29
CA PHE A 46 -6.93 -4.59 2.48
C PHE A 46 -7.29 -5.06 1.08
N MET A 47 -8.34 -4.47 0.48
CA MET A 47 -8.74 -4.78 -0.90
C MET A 47 -8.24 -3.67 -1.83
N ARG A 48 -7.24 -3.95 -2.67
CA ARG A 48 -6.71 -2.99 -3.65
C ARG A 48 -7.33 -3.23 -5.01
N ALA A 49 -7.82 -2.17 -5.65
CA ALA A 49 -8.17 -2.19 -7.07
C ALA A 49 -6.90 -2.12 -7.92
N THR A 50 -6.65 -3.10 -8.78
CA THR A 50 -5.42 -3.11 -9.60
C THR A 50 -5.42 -2.01 -10.66
N TYR A 51 -6.60 -1.54 -11.08
CA TYR A 51 -6.74 -0.52 -12.14
C TYR A 51 -6.52 0.92 -11.65
N SER A 52 -6.62 1.17 -10.35
CA SER A 52 -6.44 2.51 -9.75
C SER A 52 -5.40 2.55 -8.65
N GLU A 53 -4.90 1.38 -8.24
CA GLU A 53 -3.94 1.17 -7.15
C GLU A 53 -4.42 1.63 -5.77
N LYS A 54 -5.71 1.95 -5.67
CA LYS A 54 -6.36 2.44 -4.47
C LYS A 54 -7.05 1.32 -3.72
N TYR A 55 -7.19 1.52 -2.43
CA TYR A 55 -7.81 0.58 -1.52
C TYR A 55 -9.25 0.94 -1.31
N PHE A 56 -10.08 -0.09 -1.23
CA PHE A 56 -11.45 0.07 -0.81
C PHE A 56 -11.46 0.52 0.65
N LEU A 57 -12.29 1.51 0.90
CA LEU A 57 -12.44 2.14 2.19
C LEU A 57 -13.94 2.23 2.48
N GLU A 58 -14.30 1.84 3.69
CA GLU A 58 -15.56 2.25 4.29
C GLU A 58 -15.33 3.54 5.10
N PRO A 59 -16.27 4.47 5.22
CA PRO A 59 -17.10 5.06 4.17
C PRO A 59 -16.99 6.60 4.20
N GLY A 60 -17.56 7.26 3.19
CA GLY A 60 -17.90 8.68 3.32
C GLY A 60 -19.04 8.89 4.32
N SER A 61 -20.03 9.69 3.93
CA SER A 61 -21.18 10.05 4.77
C SER A 61 -22.03 8.85 5.20
N VAL A 62 -22.55 8.91 6.44
CA VAL A 62 -23.61 8.01 6.93
C VAL A 62 -24.85 8.17 6.04
N ILE A 63 -25.40 7.06 5.53
CA ILE A 63 -26.62 7.09 4.70
C ILE A 63 -27.85 6.56 5.46
N ALA A 64 -27.65 5.68 6.46
CA ALA A 64 -28.65 5.28 7.45
C ALA A 64 -27.96 4.66 8.68
N THR A 65 -28.72 4.29 9.73
CA THR A 65 -28.16 3.62 10.91
C THR A 65 -27.38 2.37 10.52
N ASN A 66 -26.11 2.32 10.93
CA ASN A 66 -25.17 1.24 10.59
C ASN A 66 -25.05 0.96 9.07
N THR A 67 -25.29 1.97 8.24
CA THR A 67 -25.25 1.84 6.78
C THR A 67 -24.47 3.00 6.19
N TYR A 68 -23.46 2.69 5.39
CA TYR A 68 -22.51 3.70 4.93
C TYR A 68 -22.06 3.51 3.49
N ASP A 69 -21.66 4.60 2.82
CA ASP A 69 -21.28 4.60 1.40
C ASP A 69 -19.80 4.29 1.17
N MET A 70 -19.48 3.34 0.29
CA MET A 70 -18.11 2.91 0.06
C MET A 70 -17.37 3.80 -0.95
N SER A 71 -16.08 4.01 -0.74
CA SER A 71 -15.22 4.72 -1.70
C SER A 71 -13.89 3.99 -1.87
N GLN A 72 -13.12 4.39 -2.89
CA GLN A 72 -11.71 4.04 -2.95
C GLN A 72 -10.87 5.21 -2.46
N ARG A 73 -9.77 4.90 -1.77
CA ARG A 73 -8.79 5.89 -1.33
C ARG A 73 -7.37 5.38 -1.50
N LEU A 74 -6.40 6.28 -1.51
CA LEU A 74 -5.01 5.95 -1.25
C LEU A 74 -4.90 5.12 0.04
N PHE A 75 -3.86 4.30 0.12
CA PHE A 75 -3.65 3.49 1.32
C PHE A 75 -3.42 4.40 2.53
N ALA A 76 -4.31 4.27 3.51
CA ALA A 76 -4.23 4.94 4.80
C ALA A 76 -4.05 3.94 5.94
N GLY A 77 -4.18 2.62 5.68
CA GLY A 77 -3.99 1.48 6.59
C GLY A 77 -4.80 1.48 7.89
N ALA A 78 -5.66 2.48 8.06
CA ALA A 78 -6.58 2.59 9.17
C ALA A 78 -7.62 1.45 9.13
N SER A 79 -8.28 1.21 10.27
CA SER A 79 -9.34 0.20 10.41
C SER A 79 -10.45 0.37 9.37
N ASN A 80 -10.65 1.60 8.88
CA ASN A 80 -11.60 1.95 7.84
C ASN A 80 -11.26 1.38 6.44
N GLN A 81 -10.08 0.79 6.25
CA GLN A 81 -9.66 0.04 5.04
C GLN A 81 -9.50 -1.46 5.27
N LYS A 82 -9.75 -1.95 6.49
CA LYS A 82 -9.55 -3.35 6.87
C LYS A 82 -10.86 -4.14 6.82
N PHE A 83 -10.81 -5.28 6.14
CA PHE A 83 -11.93 -6.19 5.97
C PHE A 83 -11.57 -7.60 6.40
N LYS A 84 -12.52 -8.30 6.99
CA LYS A 84 -12.48 -9.73 7.27
C LYS A 84 -13.36 -10.46 6.27
N ILE A 85 -12.84 -11.57 5.73
CA ILE A 85 -13.56 -12.36 4.74
C ILE A 85 -13.92 -13.71 5.35
N TYR A 86 -15.20 -14.07 5.29
CA TYR A 86 -15.75 -15.29 5.86
C TYR A 86 -16.44 -16.11 4.77
N SER A 87 -16.15 -17.41 4.70
CA SER A 87 -16.90 -18.32 3.83
C SER A 87 -18.34 -18.48 4.33
N ASN A 88 -19.30 -18.48 3.41
CA ASN A 88 -20.71 -18.79 3.70
C ASN A 88 -21.03 -20.29 3.52
N GLY A 89 -20.07 -21.11 3.11
CA GLY A 89 -20.25 -22.56 2.87
C GLY A 89 -20.87 -22.94 1.52
N ASP A 90 -21.29 -21.96 0.71
CA ASP A 90 -21.90 -22.15 -0.61
C ASP A 90 -21.03 -21.64 -1.77
N GLY A 91 -19.73 -21.48 -1.52
CA GLY A 91 -18.76 -20.87 -2.44
C GLY A 91 -18.81 -19.34 -2.49
N SER A 92 -19.79 -18.69 -1.84
CA SER A 92 -19.79 -17.24 -1.63
C SER A 92 -19.17 -16.87 -0.29
N TYR A 93 -18.78 -15.62 -0.18
CA TYR A 93 -18.12 -15.04 0.98
C TYR A 93 -18.85 -13.79 1.46
N LYS A 94 -18.80 -13.59 2.78
CA LYS A 94 -19.16 -12.34 3.45
C LYS A 94 -17.90 -11.50 3.62
N ILE A 95 -17.93 -10.26 3.16
CA ILE A 95 -16.87 -9.28 3.35
C ILE A 95 -17.33 -8.34 4.46
N GLN A 96 -16.75 -8.48 5.65
CA GLN A 96 -17.10 -7.72 6.84
C GLN A 96 -16.08 -6.62 7.06
N TRP A 97 -16.55 -5.40 7.26
CA TRP A 97 -15.68 -4.31 7.71
C TRP A 97 -15.34 -4.45 9.18
N THR A 98 -14.07 -4.18 9.52
CA THR A 98 -13.58 -4.33 10.91
C THR A 98 -14.01 -3.21 11.85
N GLY A 99 -14.41 -2.04 11.35
CA GLY A 99 -14.70 -0.90 12.23
C GLY A 99 -16.00 -1.00 13.02
N ASN A 100 -17.06 -1.61 12.45
CA ASN A 100 -18.33 -1.81 13.14
C ASN A 100 -19.02 -3.16 12.85
N ASN A 101 -18.31 -4.10 12.21
CA ASN A 101 -18.80 -5.45 11.87
C ASN A 101 -19.94 -5.50 10.84
N THR A 102 -20.28 -4.40 10.16
CA THR A 102 -21.20 -4.42 9.01
C THR A 102 -20.53 -5.05 7.78
N CYS A 103 -21.32 -5.37 6.77
CA CYS A 103 -20.91 -6.18 5.62
C CYS A 103 -21.14 -5.45 4.31
N LEU A 104 -20.20 -5.63 3.39
CA LEU A 104 -20.25 -5.07 2.05
C LEU A 104 -21.48 -5.57 1.30
N SER A 105 -22.26 -4.64 0.76
CA SER A 105 -23.59 -4.89 0.20
C SER A 105 -23.84 -4.01 -1.02
N VAL A 106 -24.67 -4.50 -1.94
CA VAL A 106 -25.26 -3.66 -2.99
C VAL A 106 -26.53 -3.01 -2.46
N GLU A 107 -26.58 -1.68 -2.51
CA GLU A 107 -27.68 -0.88 -1.98
C GLU A 107 -29.04 -1.33 -2.56
N ASN A 108 -30.04 -1.41 -1.67
CA ASN A 108 -31.41 -1.79 -2.00
C ASN A 108 -31.54 -3.11 -2.76
N ASN A 109 -30.58 -4.03 -2.59
CA ASN A 109 -30.60 -5.32 -3.29
C ASN A 109 -30.65 -5.16 -4.83
N SER A 110 -30.16 -4.03 -5.36
CA SER A 110 -30.30 -3.66 -6.76
C SER A 110 -29.45 -4.53 -7.69
N VAL A 111 -29.93 -4.72 -8.92
CA VAL A 111 -29.16 -5.30 -10.02
C VAL A 111 -28.84 -4.28 -11.11
N ALA A 112 -29.12 -2.99 -10.89
CA ALA A 112 -28.87 -1.94 -11.87
C ALA A 112 -27.38 -1.60 -11.97
N ASP A 113 -26.93 -1.21 -13.16
CA ASP A 113 -25.62 -0.59 -13.36
C ASP A 113 -25.52 0.69 -12.54
N GLY A 114 -24.40 0.90 -11.86
CA GLY A 114 -24.17 2.10 -11.06
C GLY A 114 -24.85 2.10 -9.69
N ALA A 115 -25.53 1.01 -9.30
CA ALA A 115 -26.05 0.90 -7.93
C ALA A 115 -24.91 0.97 -6.92
N ARG A 116 -25.13 1.65 -5.79
CA ARG A 116 -24.09 1.92 -4.81
C ARG A 116 -23.63 0.64 -4.12
N ILE A 117 -22.34 0.62 -3.83
CA ILE A 117 -21.77 -0.35 -2.90
C ILE A 117 -21.73 0.34 -1.55
N ILE A 118 -22.32 -0.31 -0.57
CA ILE A 118 -22.47 0.21 0.79
C ILE A 118 -21.98 -0.86 1.76
N THR A 119 -21.96 -0.53 3.04
CA THR A 119 -21.96 -1.52 4.11
C THR A 119 -23.28 -1.46 4.84
N SER A 120 -23.73 -2.61 5.33
CA SER A 120 -24.98 -2.72 6.09
C SER A 120 -24.91 -3.91 7.06
N PRO A 121 -25.76 -3.95 8.09
CA PRO A 121 -25.83 -5.10 8.98
C PRO A 121 -26.08 -6.40 8.19
N TRP A 122 -25.39 -7.47 8.56
CA TRP A 122 -25.53 -8.76 7.89
C TRP A 122 -26.95 -9.31 8.04
N THR A 123 -27.65 -9.48 6.92
CA THR A 123 -28.96 -10.14 6.82
C THR A 123 -28.87 -11.50 6.12
N GLY A 124 -27.77 -11.77 5.42
CA GLY A 124 -27.60 -12.97 4.60
C GLY A 124 -28.19 -12.86 3.20
N ASP A 125 -28.59 -11.66 2.78
CA ASP A 125 -29.09 -11.39 1.44
C ASP A 125 -28.05 -11.66 0.36
N ASN A 126 -28.49 -12.05 -0.83
CA ASN A 126 -27.59 -12.27 -1.97
C ASN A 126 -26.85 -10.99 -2.40
N SER A 127 -27.35 -9.80 -2.05
CA SER A 127 -26.64 -8.53 -2.25
C SER A 127 -25.41 -8.36 -1.35
N GLN A 128 -25.29 -9.13 -0.26
CA GLN A 128 -24.17 -9.10 0.69
C GLN A 128 -23.18 -10.26 0.48
N LYS A 129 -23.46 -11.14 -0.48
CA LYS A 129 -22.67 -12.35 -0.77
C LYS A 129 -21.82 -12.12 -2.01
N TRP A 130 -20.55 -12.50 -1.94
CA TRP A 130 -19.57 -12.22 -2.97
C TRP A 130 -18.82 -13.48 -3.39
N PHE A 131 -18.66 -13.70 -4.69
CA PHE A 131 -17.80 -14.74 -5.23
C PHE A 131 -16.41 -14.17 -5.50
N PHE A 132 -15.39 -14.91 -5.08
CA PHE A 132 -13.99 -14.60 -5.37
C PHE A 132 -13.46 -15.57 -6.41
N ASN A 133 -13.29 -15.08 -7.64
CA ASN A 133 -12.70 -15.86 -8.73
C ASN A 133 -11.23 -15.49 -8.85
N ARG A 134 -10.32 -16.38 -8.45
CA ARG A 134 -8.88 -16.17 -8.59
C ARG A 134 -8.45 -16.24 -10.06
N ASN A 135 -7.72 -15.24 -10.50
CA ASN A 135 -7.12 -15.13 -11.83
C ASN A 135 -5.73 -15.81 -11.86
N SER A 136 -5.19 -16.06 -13.05
CA SER A 136 -3.89 -16.74 -13.23
C SER A 136 -2.70 -15.95 -12.69
N ASP A 137 -2.82 -14.62 -12.62
CA ASP A 137 -1.82 -13.70 -12.05
C ASP A 137 -1.90 -13.57 -10.52
N GLY A 138 -2.84 -14.30 -9.89
CA GLY A 138 -3.06 -14.28 -8.44
C GLY A 138 -3.98 -13.16 -7.94
N THR A 139 -4.47 -12.28 -8.83
CA THR A 139 -5.53 -11.32 -8.51
C THR A 139 -6.89 -11.99 -8.45
N TYR A 140 -7.92 -11.26 -8.03
CA TYR A 140 -9.30 -11.75 -7.93
C TYR A 140 -10.25 -10.91 -8.77
N SER A 141 -11.12 -11.58 -9.53
CA SER A 141 -12.41 -11.01 -9.94
C SER A 141 -13.41 -11.23 -8.81
N ILE A 142 -13.97 -10.16 -8.25
CA ILE A 142 -14.95 -10.26 -7.14
C ILE A 142 -16.33 -9.89 -7.66
N LEU A 143 -17.32 -10.77 -7.50
CA LEU A 143 -18.65 -10.64 -8.09
C LEU A 143 -19.75 -10.73 -7.04
N ASN A 144 -20.74 -9.87 -7.13
CA ASN A 144 -21.91 -9.96 -6.30
C ASN A 144 -22.75 -11.19 -6.68
N LYS A 145 -23.19 -11.97 -5.69
CA LYS A 145 -23.98 -13.18 -5.91
C LYS A 145 -25.33 -12.88 -6.54
N ARG A 146 -25.96 -11.74 -6.24
CA ARG A 146 -27.29 -11.37 -6.76
C ARG A 146 -27.24 -10.89 -8.21
N SER A 147 -26.30 -10.00 -8.53
CA SER A 147 -26.27 -9.33 -9.83
C SER A 147 -25.24 -9.91 -10.81
N GLY A 148 -24.26 -10.67 -10.34
CA GLY A 148 -23.12 -11.12 -11.15
C GLY A 148 -22.16 -9.98 -11.53
N LYS A 149 -22.29 -8.80 -10.93
CA LYS A 149 -21.49 -7.61 -11.23
C LYS A 149 -20.34 -7.43 -10.26
N SER A 150 -19.31 -6.73 -10.68
CA SER A 150 -18.16 -6.40 -9.82
C SER A 150 -18.26 -4.99 -9.27
N PHE A 151 -17.43 -4.68 -8.27
CA PHE A 151 -17.18 -3.32 -7.85
C PHE A 151 -16.52 -2.53 -8.99
N THR A 152 -16.73 -1.22 -9.00
CA THR A 152 -15.92 -0.25 -9.74
C THR A 152 -16.19 1.12 -9.14
N ASN A 153 -15.59 2.17 -9.70
CA ASN A 153 -15.81 3.53 -9.27
C ASN A 153 -16.90 4.23 -10.09
N SER A 154 -17.66 5.12 -9.47
CA SER A 154 -18.60 5.97 -10.19
C SER A 154 -17.85 6.99 -11.06
N GLY A 155 -18.31 7.20 -12.29
CA GLY A 155 -17.85 8.27 -13.20
C GLY A 155 -16.93 7.82 -14.34
N SER A 156 -17.00 8.53 -15.47
CA SER A 156 -16.10 8.37 -16.62
C SER A 156 -14.76 9.04 -16.31
N GLY A 157 -13.70 8.26 -16.08
CA GLY A 157 -12.35 8.82 -15.89
C GLY A 157 -11.36 7.99 -15.07
N GLY A 158 -11.78 6.90 -14.43
CA GLY A 158 -10.89 6.10 -13.59
C GLY A 158 -10.69 6.75 -12.22
N GLY A 159 -10.79 5.92 -11.19
CA GLY A 159 -10.93 6.30 -9.79
C GLY A 159 -9.99 7.41 -9.29
N TYR A 160 -10.48 8.64 -9.19
CA TYR A 160 -9.85 9.66 -8.36
C TYR A 160 -10.00 9.29 -6.88
N ASP A 161 -9.12 9.83 -6.04
CA ASP A 161 -9.14 9.56 -4.60
C ASP A 161 -10.49 10.00 -4.00
N GLY A 162 -11.17 9.09 -3.31
CA GLY A 162 -12.50 9.32 -2.74
C GLY A 162 -13.67 9.04 -3.68
N SER A 163 -13.42 8.49 -4.87
CA SER A 163 -14.51 8.07 -5.77
C SER A 163 -15.38 7.00 -5.10
N ARG A 164 -16.70 7.19 -5.14
CA ARG A 164 -17.67 6.21 -4.65
C ARG A 164 -17.58 4.88 -5.41
N LEU A 165 -17.78 3.77 -4.71
CA LEU A 165 -17.89 2.45 -5.31
C LEU A 165 -19.33 2.17 -5.77
N VAL A 166 -19.46 1.62 -6.96
CA VAL A 166 -20.72 1.17 -7.57
C VAL A 166 -20.54 -0.23 -8.15
N GLN A 167 -21.65 -0.94 -8.39
CA GLN A 167 -21.59 -2.17 -9.17
C GLN A 167 -21.62 -1.90 -10.67
N TRP A 168 -20.90 -2.70 -11.44
CA TRP A 168 -20.87 -2.62 -12.90
C TRP A 168 -20.61 -3.99 -13.54
N PRO A 169 -21.06 -4.24 -14.78
CA PRO A 169 -20.69 -5.42 -15.53
C PRO A 169 -19.18 -5.65 -15.52
N VAL A 170 -18.77 -6.92 -15.32
CA VAL A 170 -17.37 -7.31 -15.22
C VAL A 170 -16.61 -6.90 -16.49
N ARG A 171 -15.42 -6.33 -16.31
CA ARG A 171 -14.49 -5.95 -17.37
C ARG A 171 -13.12 -6.55 -17.05
N SER A 172 -12.29 -6.77 -18.07
CA SER A 172 -10.99 -7.44 -17.94
C SER A 172 -10.01 -6.75 -16.98
N TYR A 173 -10.18 -5.44 -16.74
CA TYR A 173 -9.34 -4.65 -15.83
C TYR A 173 -9.86 -4.59 -14.38
N LEU A 174 -11.07 -5.09 -14.10
CA LEU A 174 -11.66 -5.06 -12.76
C LEU A 174 -11.13 -6.21 -11.90
N ASN A 175 -9.84 -6.15 -11.58
CA ASN A 175 -9.16 -7.12 -10.73
C ASN A 175 -8.76 -6.49 -9.40
N TYR A 176 -8.65 -7.34 -8.37
CA TYR A 176 -8.40 -6.94 -6.99
C TYR A 176 -7.32 -7.79 -6.35
N THR A 177 -6.49 -7.19 -5.49
CA THR A 177 -5.62 -7.93 -4.58
C THR A 177 -6.21 -7.92 -3.17
N LEU A 178 -6.02 -9.04 -2.46
CA LEU A 178 -6.28 -9.15 -1.03
C LEU A 178 -4.94 -9.14 -0.32
N GLU A 179 -4.68 -8.08 0.44
CA GLU A 179 -3.37 -7.82 1.01
C GLU A 179 -3.45 -7.83 2.53
N THR A 180 -2.61 -8.61 3.21
CA THR A 180 -2.52 -8.62 4.68
C THR A 180 -1.60 -7.52 5.21
N THR A 181 -0.69 -7.04 4.37
CA THR A 181 0.20 -5.88 4.61
C THR A 181 0.21 -4.99 3.39
N TYR A 182 0.36 -3.68 3.59
CA TYR A 182 0.52 -2.75 2.47
C TYR A 182 1.88 -2.91 1.83
N LYS A 183 1.89 -3.11 0.51
CA LYS A 183 3.09 -3.09 -0.30
C LYS A 183 3.30 -1.72 -0.92
N GLY A 184 3.61 -0.73 -0.10
CA GLY A 184 3.78 0.64 -0.54
C GLY A 184 5.00 0.87 -1.41
N GLU A 185 5.10 2.05 -1.99
CA GLU A 185 6.31 2.46 -2.70
C GLU A 185 7.36 2.94 -1.69
N TYR A 186 8.64 2.73 -2.02
CA TYR A 186 9.74 3.34 -1.30
C TYR A 186 10.30 4.45 -2.17
N ASN A 187 10.11 5.69 -1.74
CA ASN A 187 10.57 6.85 -2.49
C ASN A 187 11.85 7.38 -1.85
N ILE A 188 12.91 7.43 -2.65
CA ILE A 188 14.23 7.94 -2.25
C ILE A 188 14.52 9.18 -3.08
N TYR A 189 14.64 10.29 -2.37
CA TYR A 189 15.04 11.59 -2.88
C TYR A 189 16.45 11.85 -2.42
N GLY A 190 17.35 12.18 -3.33
CA GLY A 190 18.71 12.52 -2.92
C GLY A 190 19.51 13.22 -3.99
N MET A 191 20.47 14.02 -3.51
CA MET A 191 21.44 14.69 -4.35
C MET A 191 22.28 13.65 -5.08
N CYS A 192 22.07 13.54 -6.38
CA CYS A 192 23.06 13.01 -7.31
C CYS A 192 24.25 13.98 -7.48
N GLY A 193 24.88 14.37 -6.37
CA GLY A 193 25.89 15.41 -6.38
C GLY A 193 27.01 15.18 -5.39
N PHE A 194 26.75 14.55 -4.25
CA PHE A 194 27.77 14.28 -3.23
C PHE A 194 27.84 12.78 -2.92
N THR A 195 28.55 12.08 -3.81
CA THR A 195 29.22 10.77 -3.66
C THR A 195 28.36 9.61 -3.13
N GLY A 196 28.13 8.59 -3.95
CA GLY A 196 27.69 7.25 -3.53
C GLY A 196 26.33 6.83 -4.08
N ALA A 197 26.32 5.98 -5.11
CA ALA A 197 25.08 5.37 -5.58
C ALA A 197 24.56 4.33 -4.56
N PHE A 198 23.24 4.19 -4.44
CA PHE A 198 22.65 3.05 -3.75
C PHE A 198 23.05 1.76 -4.47
N THR A 199 23.55 0.79 -3.71
CA THR A 199 23.95 -0.51 -4.25
C THR A 199 22.73 -1.30 -4.70
N THR A 200 22.93 -2.24 -5.62
CA THR A 200 21.89 -3.22 -5.98
C THR A 200 21.39 -4.00 -4.76
N GLN A 201 22.27 -4.30 -3.80
CA GLN A 201 21.89 -4.98 -2.57
C GLN A 201 20.93 -4.14 -1.72
N ALA A 202 21.23 -2.87 -1.49
CA ALA A 202 20.35 -1.97 -0.75
C ALA A 202 18.97 -1.84 -1.42
N ARG A 203 18.93 -1.75 -2.76
CA ARG A 203 17.66 -1.76 -3.52
C ARG A 203 16.87 -3.05 -3.30
N ASN A 204 17.53 -4.20 -3.34
CA ASN A 204 16.87 -5.49 -3.12
C ASN A 204 16.35 -5.61 -1.68
N ASN A 205 17.10 -5.12 -0.70
CA ASN A 205 16.69 -5.09 0.70
C ASN A 205 15.43 -4.24 0.89
N LEU A 206 15.39 -3.05 0.30
CA LEU A 206 14.20 -2.20 0.29
C LEU A 206 12.97 -2.90 -0.31
N MET A 207 13.13 -3.56 -1.46
CA MET A 207 12.06 -4.35 -2.07
C MET A 207 11.57 -5.49 -1.18
N SER A 208 12.46 -6.08 -0.38
CA SER A 208 12.12 -7.14 0.57
C SER A 208 11.31 -6.66 1.79
N PHE A 209 11.31 -5.36 2.11
CA PHE A 209 10.59 -4.76 3.24
C PHE A 209 9.10 -4.49 2.97
N SER A 210 8.48 -5.21 2.05
CA SER A 210 7.12 -4.92 1.55
C SER A 210 7.07 -3.68 0.64
N ALA A 211 8.08 -3.47 -0.22
CA ALA A 211 7.94 -2.52 -1.32
C ALA A 211 7.36 -3.20 -2.56
N SER A 212 6.42 -2.54 -3.24
CA SER A 212 6.04 -2.92 -4.61
C SER A 212 7.01 -2.36 -5.66
N SER A 213 7.61 -1.20 -5.35
CA SER A 213 8.59 -0.49 -6.16
C SER A 213 9.53 0.31 -5.25
N VAL A 214 10.76 0.52 -5.71
CA VAL A 214 11.69 1.51 -5.16
C VAL A 214 11.92 2.53 -6.25
N ASN A 215 11.40 3.73 -6.04
CA ASN A 215 11.54 4.82 -6.99
C ASN A 215 12.62 5.79 -6.50
N PHE A 216 13.53 6.12 -7.42
CA PHE A 216 14.44 7.24 -7.26
C PHE A 216 13.79 8.40 -7.98
N VAL A 217 13.22 9.33 -7.21
CA VAL A 217 12.31 10.35 -7.74
C VAL A 217 12.93 11.73 -7.54
N VAL A 218 12.63 12.62 -8.48
CA VAL A 218 12.76 14.05 -8.28
C VAL A 218 11.38 14.64 -8.49
N GLY A 219 10.80 15.27 -7.47
CA GLY A 219 9.59 16.03 -7.69
C GLY A 219 9.91 17.22 -8.58
N THR A 220 9.07 17.40 -9.59
CA THR A 220 9.12 18.60 -10.43
C THR A 220 8.39 19.77 -9.76
N ASN A 221 7.67 19.52 -8.67
CA ASN A 221 7.00 20.51 -7.83
C ASN A 221 6.59 19.93 -6.46
N ALA A 222 6.25 20.81 -5.52
CA ALA A 222 5.83 20.48 -4.15
C ALA A 222 4.61 19.54 -4.05
N ALA A 223 3.64 19.63 -4.95
CA ALA A 223 2.43 18.83 -4.87
C ALA A 223 2.69 17.34 -5.16
N LEU A 224 3.61 17.04 -6.07
CA LEU A 224 4.04 15.66 -6.33
C LEU A 224 4.78 15.06 -5.15
N GLU A 225 5.60 15.86 -4.46
CA GLU A 225 6.35 15.42 -3.29
C GLU A 225 5.43 15.07 -2.12
N ILE A 226 4.43 15.92 -1.87
CA ILE A 226 3.39 15.65 -0.88
C ILE A 226 2.61 14.38 -1.22
N ARG A 227 2.23 14.20 -2.49
CA ARG A 227 1.57 12.97 -2.97
C ARG A 227 2.44 11.74 -2.72
N ASP A 228 3.73 11.83 -2.98
CA ASP A 228 4.64 10.70 -2.87
C ASP A 228 4.90 10.32 -1.41
N ILE A 229 5.05 11.30 -0.51
CA ILE A 229 5.07 11.07 0.95
C ILE A 229 3.77 10.37 1.40
N GLN A 230 2.62 10.75 0.82
CA GLN A 230 1.32 10.16 1.14
C GLN A 230 1.16 8.72 0.63
N ASN A 231 1.88 8.34 -0.42
CA ASN A 231 1.74 7.02 -1.06
C ASN A 231 2.81 6.02 -0.64
N SER A 232 3.91 6.50 -0.06
CA SER A 232 5.02 5.65 0.37
C SER A 232 4.81 4.99 1.72
N THR A 233 5.35 3.78 1.87
CA THR A 233 5.60 3.20 3.21
C THR A 233 6.86 3.82 3.82
N PHE A 234 7.80 4.23 2.99
CA PHE A 234 9.02 4.85 3.45
C PHE A 234 9.47 5.95 2.49
N THR A 235 9.86 7.09 3.05
CA THR A 235 10.40 8.21 2.30
C THR A 235 11.74 8.64 2.86
N TYR A 236 12.76 8.70 2.01
CA TYR A 236 14.09 9.18 2.36
C TYR A 236 14.40 10.45 1.59
N PHE A 237 14.73 11.51 2.31
CA PHE A 237 15.04 12.82 1.79
C PHE A 237 16.49 13.14 2.11
N ASP A 238 17.37 13.13 1.11
CA ASP A 238 18.69 13.76 1.18
C ASP A 238 18.64 15.16 0.57
N THR A 239 18.71 16.16 1.45
CA THR A 239 18.21 17.51 1.20
C THR A 239 19.09 18.57 1.86
N HIS A 240 18.90 19.81 1.43
CA HIS A 240 19.34 20.99 2.16
C HIS A 240 18.13 21.71 2.72
N ALA A 241 18.21 22.21 3.96
CA ALA A 241 17.21 23.12 4.49
C ALA A 241 17.81 24.51 4.66
N TYR A 242 17.13 25.53 4.13
CA TYR A 242 17.47 26.93 4.36
C TYR A 242 16.20 27.69 4.75
N TRP A 243 16.26 28.38 5.90
CA TRP A 243 15.12 29.10 6.49
C TRP A 243 13.87 28.21 6.60
N ASP A 244 12.83 28.48 5.81
CA ASP A 244 11.54 27.79 5.83
C ASP A 244 11.36 26.77 4.68
N LYS A 245 12.43 26.44 3.94
CA LYS A 245 12.40 25.57 2.76
C LYS A 245 13.26 24.33 2.91
N ILE A 246 12.75 23.21 2.41
CA ILE A 246 13.47 21.97 2.15
C ILE A 246 13.74 21.93 0.64
N PHE A 247 15.01 21.96 0.25
CA PHE A 247 15.43 21.80 -1.14
C PHE A 247 15.58 20.32 -1.45
N LEU A 248 14.78 19.85 -2.39
CA LEU A 248 14.83 18.49 -2.90
C LEU A 248 15.51 18.54 -4.25
N THR A 249 16.65 17.88 -4.37
CA THR A 249 17.40 17.83 -5.62
C THR A 249 17.61 16.38 -6.00
N GLY A 250 17.51 16.05 -7.28
CA GLY A 250 17.86 14.72 -7.77
C GLY A 250 18.19 14.68 -9.26
N MET A 251 18.59 13.51 -9.75
CA MET A 251 18.92 13.28 -11.16
C MET A 251 17.85 12.43 -11.83
N ASP A 252 17.56 12.71 -13.08
CA ASP A 252 16.92 11.71 -13.93
C ASP A 252 17.92 10.63 -14.41
N SER A 253 17.38 9.63 -15.11
CA SER A 253 18.17 8.52 -15.67
C SER A 253 19.21 8.95 -16.72
N ASN A 254 19.15 10.18 -17.21
CA ASN A 254 20.08 10.73 -18.20
C ASN A 254 21.20 11.55 -17.54
N GLY A 255 21.21 11.65 -16.21
CA GLY A 255 22.20 12.44 -15.49
C GLY A 255 21.87 13.93 -15.40
N GLN A 256 20.66 14.35 -15.75
CA GLN A 256 20.23 15.74 -15.60
C GLN A 256 19.71 15.99 -14.18
N THR A 257 20.25 17.02 -13.51
CA THR A 257 19.84 17.42 -12.16
C THR A 257 18.64 18.36 -12.18
N TYR A 258 17.67 18.12 -11.30
CA TYR A 258 16.53 19.00 -11.04
C TYR A 258 16.48 19.34 -9.55
N THR A 259 16.07 20.56 -9.24
CA THR A 259 15.87 21.04 -7.88
C THR A 259 14.45 21.59 -7.75
N THR A 260 13.72 21.10 -6.76
CA THR A 260 12.46 21.67 -6.27
C THR A 260 12.62 22.05 -4.80
N TYR A 261 11.60 22.68 -4.23
CA TYR A 261 11.54 22.92 -2.80
C TYR A 261 10.15 22.67 -2.24
N LEU A 262 10.10 22.28 -0.97
CA LEU A 262 8.92 22.25 -0.12
C LEU A 262 9.05 23.33 0.94
N TYR A 263 7.99 24.09 1.21
CA TYR A 263 7.97 24.90 2.40
C TYR A 263 7.66 24.04 3.62
N PHE A 264 8.19 24.38 4.79
CA PHE A 264 7.73 23.77 6.03
C PHE A 264 6.23 23.97 6.23
N SER A 265 5.69 25.12 5.80
CA SER A 265 4.24 25.39 5.77
C SER A 265 3.45 24.34 4.98
N ASP A 266 4.02 23.78 3.91
CA ASP A 266 3.35 22.78 3.08
C ASP A 266 3.05 21.50 3.87
N LEU A 267 3.93 21.15 4.80
CA LEU A 267 3.74 20.00 5.70
C LEU A 267 2.61 20.24 6.72
N TYR A 268 2.30 21.48 7.07
CA TYR A 268 1.15 21.79 7.93
C TYR A 268 -0.19 21.54 7.23
N TYR A 269 -0.23 21.70 5.90
CA TYR A 269 -1.43 21.47 5.09
C TYR A 269 -1.69 19.99 4.78
N LEU A 270 -0.76 19.09 5.12
CA LEU A 270 -1.05 17.66 5.12
C LEU A 270 -2.29 17.42 6.01
N PRO A 271 -3.31 16.68 5.53
CA PRO A 271 -4.44 16.31 6.38
C PRO A 271 -3.95 15.55 7.60
N ASP A 272 -4.59 15.78 8.75
CA ASP A 272 -4.28 15.01 9.95
C ASP A 272 -4.47 13.52 9.68
N TYR A 273 -3.58 12.70 10.23
CA TYR A 273 -3.54 11.25 10.01
C TYR A 273 -3.27 10.82 8.56
N SER A 274 -2.90 11.72 7.65
CA SER A 274 -2.52 11.34 6.27
C SER A 274 -1.26 10.48 6.19
N LEU A 275 -0.46 10.45 7.26
CA LEU A 275 0.78 9.69 7.36
C LEU A 275 0.72 8.45 8.27
N THR A 276 -0.47 7.95 8.63
CA THR A 276 -0.63 6.82 9.57
C THR A 276 0.06 5.50 9.16
N ASN A 277 0.21 4.61 10.15
CA ASN A 277 0.81 3.24 10.10
C ASN A 277 2.34 3.21 10.17
N GLU A 278 2.96 2.05 9.87
CA GLU A 278 4.41 1.78 9.77
C GLU A 278 5.17 2.70 8.76
N ARG A 279 4.63 3.89 8.46
CA ARG A 279 5.30 4.90 7.67
C ARG A 279 6.51 5.42 8.42
N CYS A 280 7.65 5.38 7.74
CA CYS A 280 8.88 5.99 8.22
C CYS A 280 9.37 7.04 7.22
N VAL A 281 9.60 8.26 7.70
CA VAL A 281 10.16 9.36 6.90
C VAL A 281 11.52 9.73 7.47
N VAL A 282 12.51 9.89 6.62
CA VAL A 282 13.88 10.23 7.03
C VAL A 282 14.31 11.49 6.31
N TYR A 283 14.66 12.53 7.06
CA TYR A 283 15.17 13.79 6.54
C TYR A 283 16.65 13.95 6.85
N PHE A 284 17.51 13.74 5.86
CA PHE A 284 18.89 14.18 5.84
C PHE A 284 18.95 15.62 5.38
N CYS A 285 19.34 16.53 6.28
CA CYS A 285 19.49 17.94 5.97
C CYS A 285 20.94 18.36 6.21
N CYS A 286 21.71 18.62 5.16
CA CYS A 286 23.12 19.02 5.31
C CYS A 286 23.30 20.36 6.05
N SER A 287 22.26 21.19 6.05
CA SER A 287 22.11 22.36 6.91
C SER A 287 20.77 22.24 7.64
N ALA A 288 20.74 21.72 8.87
CA ALA A 288 19.64 22.07 9.75
C ALA A 288 19.77 23.59 9.94
N GLY A 289 18.84 24.36 9.36
CA GLY A 289 18.93 25.82 9.22
C GLY A 289 19.45 26.50 10.49
N GLU A 290 20.16 27.61 10.32
CA GLU A 290 20.91 28.44 11.30
C GLU A 290 20.22 28.69 12.67
N GLY A 291 19.83 27.65 13.41
CA GLY A 291 18.95 27.72 14.58
C GLY A 291 18.39 26.38 15.10
N GLY A 292 18.49 25.25 14.38
CA GLY A 292 18.16 23.89 14.89
C GLY A 292 16.68 23.58 15.22
N GLN A 293 15.89 24.61 15.56
CA GLN A 293 14.49 24.51 15.96
C GLN A 293 13.56 24.17 14.78
N ASP A 294 13.85 24.67 13.59
CA ASP A 294 12.98 24.49 12.41
C ASP A 294 13.04 23.06 11.84
N ALA A 295 14.21 22.41 11.92
CA ALA A 295 14.35 21.00 11.54
C ALA A 295 13.57 20.08 12.49
N ILE A 296 13.60 20.37 13.80
CA ILE A 296 12.80 19.65 14.80
C ILE A 296 11.30 19.89 14.56
N ASN A 297 10.91 21.13 14.22
CA ASN A 297 9.53 21.45 13.89
C ASN A 297 9.04 20.64 12.68
N MET A 298 9.84 20.52 11.62
CA MET A 298 9.51 19.69 10.45
C MET A 298 9.31 18.20 10.80
N VAL A 299 10.23 17.62 11.58
CA VAL A 299 10.13 16.22 12.04
C VAL A 299 8.86 16.03 12.87
N ASN A 300 8.59 16.95 13.79
CA ASN A 300 7.41 16.91 14.65
C ASN A 300 6.11 17.13 13.88
N VAL A 301 6.08 18.02 12.89
CA VAL A 301 4.91 18.24 12.02
C VAL A 301 4.66 16.99 11.18
N THR A 302 5.66 16.43 10.54
CA THR A 302 5.51 15.18 9.77
C THR A 302 5.00 14.04 10.67
N ALA A 303 5.54 13.92 11.88
CA ALA A 303 5.09 12.94 12.86
C ALA A 303 3.65 13.19 13.34
N SER A 304 3.25 14.45 13.55
CA SER A 304 1.88 14.80 13.97
C SER A 304 0.83 14.47 12.90
N LYS A 305 1.24 14.36 11.64
CA LYS A 305 0.38 13.87 10.55
C LYS A 305 0.22 12.36 10.53
N GLY A 306 0.84 11.63 11.47
CA GLY A 306 0.56 10.22 11.75
C GLY A 306 1.70 9.25 11.43
N ALA A 307 2.83 9.72 10.90
CA ALA A 307 3.97 8.85 10.60
C ALA A 307 4.41 8.09 11.86
N LYS A 308 4.55 6.76 11.78
CA LYS A 308 4.96 5.96 12.94
C LYS A 308 6.33 6.37 13.43
N SER A 309 7.25 6.69 12.51
CA SER A 309 8.54 7.25 12.89
C SER A 309 9.01 8.29 11.89
N VAL A 310 9.59 9.37 12.38
CA VAL A 310 10.25 10.38 11.56
C VAL A 310 11.65 10.60 12.13
N ILE A 311 12.67 10.44 11.29
CA ILE A 311 14.07 10.61 11.66
C ILE A 311 14.57 11.93 11.07
N GLY A 312 15.27 12.72 11.88
CA GLY A 312 15.99 13.90 11.43
C GLY A 312 17.17 14.24 12.33
N TRP A 313 17.86 15.34 12.06
CA TRP A 313 19.04 15.78 12.80
C TRP A 313 18.85 17.20 13.33
N THR A 314 19.37 17.46 14.54
CA THR A 314 19.21 18.75 15.24
C THR A 314 20.36 19.72 14.97
N THR A 315 21.38 19.28 14.24
CA THR A 315 22.57 20.05 13.88
C THR A 315 22.95 19.79 12.43
N VAL A 316 23.80 20.65 11.86
CA VAL A 316 24.39 20.49 10.52
C VAL A 316 25.09 19.13 10.44
N ILE A 317 24.78 18.36 9.39
CA ILE A 317 25.40 17.05 9.13
C ILE A 317 26.08 17.07 7.77
N ASN A 318 27.32 16.62 7.68
CA ASN A 318 27.96 16.36 6.39
C ASN A 318 28.00 14.85 6.17
N VAL A 319 27.08 14.34 5.35
CA VAL A 319 26.86 12.90 5.18
C VAL A 319 26.97 12.52 3.72
N ASN A 320 27.67 11.42 3.49
CA ASN A 320 27.58 10.70 2.22
C ASN A 320 26.33 9.84 2.29
N SER A 321 25.25 10.33 1.69
CA SER A 321 23.91 9.73 1.74
C SER A 321 23.88 8.33 1.12
N GLY A 322 24.73 8.05 0.13
CA GLY A 322 24.91 6.72 -0.43
C GLY A 322 25.46 5.71 0.58
N ILE A 323 26.59 6.01 1.21
CA ILE A 323 27.23 5.11 2.19
C ILE A 323 26.33 4.92 3.40
N TRP A 324 25.79 6.02 3.94
CA TRP A 324 24.89 5.96 5.08
C TRP A 324 23.61 5.20 4.73
N GLY A 325 22.96 5.56 3.62
CA GLY A 325 21.72 4.95 3.17
C GLY A 325 21.86 3.46 2.89
N ASN A 326 22.93 3.04 2.21
CA ASN A 326 23.24 1.62 2.00
C ASN A 326 23.33 0.86 3.33
N ALA A 327 24.15 1.35 4.27
CA ALA A 327 24.33 0.69 5.56
C ALA A 327 23.05 0.69 6.42
N PHE A 328 22.25 1.75 6.35
CA PHE A 328 20.96 1.84 7.04
C PHE A 328 19.97 0.80 6.50
N PHE A 329 19.77 0.74 5.19
CA PHE A 329 18.85 -0.23 4.59
C PHE A 329 19.34 -1.66 4.72
N ASP A 330 20.65 -1.91 4.67
CA ASP A 330 21.20 -3.24 4.94
C ASP A 330 20.96 -3.66 6.40
N ALA A 331 21.06 -2.74 7.35
CA ALA A 331 20.75 -2.99 8.76
C ALA A 331 19.25 -3.26 8.98
N CYS A 332 18.36 -2.51 8.33
CA CYS A 332 16.94 -2.83 8.28
C CYS A 332 16.69 -4.22 7.66
N GLY A 333 17.49 -4.58 6.65
CA GLY A 333 17.61 -5.90 6.01
C GLY A 333 17.71 -7.04 6.98
N GLN A 334 18.44 -6.79 8.06
CA GLN A 334 18.78 -7.75 9.09
C GLN A 334 17.78 -7.71 10.26
N GLY A 335 16.69 -6.96 10.14
CA GLY A 335 15.63 -6.86 11.15
C GLY A 335 16.00 -6.01 12.37
N LYS A 336 16.97 -5.10 12.23
CA LYS A 336 17.32 -4.12 13.26
C LYS A 336 16.22 -3.05 13.42
N THR A 337 16.10 -2.51 14.62
CA THR A 337 15.26 -1.34 14.92
C THR A 337 15.85 -0.07 14.29
N LEU A 338 15.04 0.99 14.16
CA LEU A 338 15.51 2.26 13.60
C LEU A 338 16.78 2.83 14.28
N PRO A 339 16.89 2.90 15.62
CA PRO A 339 18.11 3.37 16.29
C PRO A 339 19.33 2.49 15.99
N GLU A 340 19.17 1.18 15.95
CA GLU A 340 20.26 0.24 15.64
C GLU A 340 20.72 0.38 14.18
N ALA A 341 19.78 0.61 13.26
CA ALA A 341 20.08 0.87 11.85
C ALA A 341 20.79 2.21 11.66
N VAL A 342 20.31 3.28 12.32
CA VAL A 342 20.98 4.60 12.33
C VAL A 342 22.40 4.48 12.88
N ASN A 343 22.58 3.77 13.99
CA ASN A 343 23.91 3.57 14.58
C ASN A 343 24.85 2.79 13.63
N THR A 344 24.34 1.74 12.98
CA THR A 344 25.11 0.98 11.98
C THR A 344 25.56 1.89 10.82
N ALA A 345 24.66 2.73 10.33
CA ALA A 345 24.93 3.66 9.24
C ALA A 345 25.91 4.77 9.62
N ASN A 346 25.80 5.32 10.83
CA ASN A 346 26.75 6.28 11.38
C ASN A 346 28.17 5.69 11.43
N ILE A 347 28.31 4.46 11.94
CA ILE A 347 29.61 3.76 11.99
C ILE A 347 30.17 3.54 10.59
N ALA A 348 29.34 3.12 9.63
CA ALA A 348 29.77 2.88 8.25
C ALA A 348 30.28 4.17 7.59
N HIS A 349 29.60 5.30 7.80
CA HIS A 349 30.04 6.61 7.32
C HIS A 349 31.37 7.03 7.97
N TRP A 350 31.49 6.89 9.30
CA TRP A 350 32.70 7.23 10.06
C TRP A 350 33.94 6.48 9.60
N ASN A 351 33.80 5.18 9.30
CA ASN A 351 34.93 4.36 8.84
C ASN A 351 35.53 4.83 7.51
N VAL A 352 34.76 5.53 6.68
CA VAL A 352 35.21 5.99 5.36
C VAL A 352 35.84 7.38 5.42
N TYR A 353 35.26 8.30 6.20
CA TYR A 353 35.64 9.72 6.17
C TYR A 353 36.40 10.22 7.42
N GLY A 354 36.50 9.41 8.48
CA GLY A 354 37.15 9.82 9.73
C GLY A 354 36.35 10.89 10.52
N ASN A 355 36.81 11.24 11.73
CA ASN A 355 36.07 12.06 12.71
C ASN A 355 36.18 13.62 12.63
N PRO A 356 36.76 14.32 11.62
CA PRO A 356 37.02 15.75 11.82
C PRO A 356 35.84 16.71 11.59
N ASP A 357 34.76 16.33 10.88
CA ASP A 357 33.68 17.27 10.44
C ASP A 357 32.23 16.84 10.75
N ILE A 358 32.03 15.85 11.63
CA ILE A 358 30.78 15.05 11.71
C ILE A 358 30.15 14.92 13.10
N SER A 359 30.39 15.88 14.00
CA SER A 359 29.75 15.93 15.33
C SER A 359 28.21 15.86 15.26
N GLY A 360 27.60 16.26 14.14
CA GLY A 360 26.16 16.29 13.99
C GLY A 360 25.45 14.95 13.83
N LEU A 361 26.13 13.88 13.35
CA LEU A 361 25.49 12.57 13.14
C LEU A 361 25.02 11.91 14.45
N ALA A 362 25.68 12.24 15.57
CA ALA A 362 25.30 11.80 16.91
C ALA A 362 24.03 12.51 17.43
N ASN A 363 23.67 13.67 16.86
CA ASN A 363 22.56 14.50 17.29
C ASN A 363 21.31 14.26 16.43
N TYR A 364 20.99 12.98 16.20
CA TYR A 364 19.75 12.61 15.52
C TYR A 364 18.58 12.60 16.50
N TYR A 365 17.37 12.78 15.96
CA TYR A 365 16.12 12.75 16.68
C TYR A 365 15.14 11.85 15.94
N ILE A 366 14.44 10.98 16.67
CA ILE A 366 13.35 10.16 16.16
C ILE A 366 12.06 10.62 16.84
N ALA A 367 11.17 11.25 16.10
CA ALA A 367 9.78 11.42 16.52
C ALA A 367 9.01 10.12 16.26
N GLY A 368 8.13 9.75 17.17
CA GLY A 368 7.33 8.52 17.06
C GLY A 368 8.04 7.28 17.65
N SER A 369 8.00 6.15 16.94
CA SER A 369 8.37 4.83 17.46
C SER A 369 9.84 4.48 17.20
N SER A 370 10.68 4.62 18.22
CA SER A 370 12.07 4.15 18.16
C SER A 370 12.21 2.62 18.06
N ARG A 371 11.14 1.85 18.26
CA ARG A 371 11.16 0.38 18.13
C ARG A 371 10.63 -0.12 16.79
N GLN A 372 10.27 0.78 15.89
CA GLN A 372 9.86 0.38 14.55
C GLN A 372 10.98 -0.45 13.89
N LYS A 373 10.57 -1.51 13.20
CA LYS A 373 11.41 -2.28 12.29
C LYS A 373 10.82 -2.11 10.90
N LEU A 374 11.66 -1.79 9.92
CA LEU A 374 11.26 -1.81 8.51
C LEU A 374 11.31 -3.28 8.06
N THR A 375 10.45 -4.12 8.64
CA THR A 375 10.39 -5.55 8.34
C THR A 375 8.95 -5.91 8.08
N SER A 376 8.69 -6.45 6.88
CA SER A 376 7.49 -7.14 6.40
C SER A 376 6.12 -6.57 6.79
#